data_AF-J9EF21-F1
#
_entry.id   AF-J9EF21-F1
#
_cell.length_a   1.000
_cell.length_b   1.000
_cell.length_c   1.000
_cell.angle_alpha   90.00
_cell.angle_beta   90.00
_cell.angle_gamma   90.00
#
_symmetry.space_group_name_H-M   'P 1'
#
loop_
_entity.id
_entity.type
_entity.pdbx_description
1 polymer ?
#
loop_
_entity_poly.entity_id
_entity_poly.type
_entity_poly.pdbx_seq_one_letter_code
_entity_poly.pdbx_strand_id
1 'polypeptide(L)' 'VDDRGLYASGQFWLTRRDVVGRAKGFVPYVGMVTILMNDYPKLKYAVLIALGAFVILHREG' A
#
# COMPACT_ATOMS: atom_id res chain seq x y z
N VAL A 1 -5.34 -21.17 -16.80
CA VAL A 1 -5.74 -19.81 -17.25
C VAL A 1 -4.45 -19.01 -17.28
N ASP A 2 -4.18 -18.36 -18.41
CA ASP A 2 -2.90 -17.71 -18.70
C ASP A 2 -3.14 -16.20 -18.77
N ASP A 3 -2.24 -15.40 -18.20
CA ASP A 3 -2.40 -13.95 -18.01
C ASP A 3 -2.41 -13.16 -19.33
N ARG A 4 -2.33 -13.86 -20.47
CA ARG A 4 -2.55 -13.34 -21.82
C ARG A 4 -3.87 -12.58 -21.99
N GLY A 5 -4.89 -12.86 -21.18
CA GLY A 5 -6.16 -12.13 -21.21
C GLY A 5 -6.08 -10.67 -20.74
N LEU A 6 -5.01 -10.28 -20.05
CA LEU A 6 -4.77 -8.90 -19.60
C LEU A 6 -4.11 -8.02 -20.66
N TYR A 7 -3.64 -8.61 -21.77
CA TYR A 7 -2.96 -7.91 -22.86
C TYR A 7 -3.86 -7.82 -24.10
N ALA A 8 -3.51 -6.91 -25.02
CA ALA A 8 -4.24 -6.74 -26.26
C ALA A 8 -4.26 -8.05 -27.08
N SER A 9 -5.40 -8.33 -27.74
CA SER A 9 -5.54 -9.51 -28.59
C SER A 9 -4.49 -9.52 -29.71
N GLY A 10 -3.78 -10.65 -29.86
CA GLY A 10 -2.68 -10.80 -30.83
C GLY A 10 -1.33 -10.22 -30.39
N GLN A 11 -1.23 -9.65 -29.18
CA GLN A 11 0.03 -9.17 -28.62
C GLN A 11 0.76 -10.32 -27.90
N PHE A 12 1.72 -10.93 -28.59
CA PHE A 12 2.49 -12.06 -28.05
C PHE A 12 3.71 -11.63 -27.22
N TRP A 13 4.24 -10.42 -27.46
CA TRP A 13 5.48 -9.93 -26.87
C TRP A 13 5.36 -8.47 -26.45
N LEU A 14 5.95 -8.12 -25.30
CA LEU A 14 6.09 -6.73 -24.88
C LEU A 14 7.29 -6.09 -25.57
N THR A 15 7.11 -4.87 -26.06
CA THR A 15 8.18 -4.04 -26.60
C THR A 15 8.56 -2.96 -25.58
N ARG A 16 9.75 -2.34 -25.73
CA ARG A 16 10.24 -1.37 -24.73
C ARG A 16 9.29 -0.20 -24.46
N ARG A 17 8.50 0.20 -25.45
CA ARG A 17 7.45 1.24 -25.33
C ARG A 17 6.29 0.84 -24.43
N ASP A 18 6.07 -0.47 -24.24
CA ASP A 18 5.00 -1.00 -23.38
C ASP A 18 5.45 -1.07 -21.90
N VAL A 19 6.75 -0.87 -21.63
CA VAL A 19 7.33 -0.88 -20.29
C VAL A 19 7.32 0.54 -19.71
N VAL A 20 6.39 0.81 -18.81
CA VAL A 20 6.25 2.12 -18.14
C VAL A 20 7.44 2.42 -17.20
N GLY A 21 8.04 1.39 -16.61
CA GLY A 21 9.18 1.56 -15.72
C GLY A 21 9.61 0.27 -15.01
N ARG A 22 10.56 0.40 -14.09
CA ARG A 22 11.06 -0.69 -13.24
C ARG A 22 10.86 -0.34 -11.76
N ALA A 23 10.34 -1.29 -10.98
CA ALA A 23 10.28 -1.14 -9.54
C ALA A 23 11.70 -0.97 -8.97
N LYS A 24 11.94 0.14 -8.27
CA LYS A 24 13.24 0.46 -7.65
C LYS A 24 13.30 0.15 -6.16
N GLY A 25 12.18 -0.21 -5.54
CA GLY A 25 12.07 -0.53 -4.13
C GLY A 25 10.94 -1.49 -3.85
N PHE A 26 11.01 -2.19 -2.72
CA PHE A 26 10.04 -3.20 -2.32
C PHE A 26 9.87 -3.16 -0.80
N VAL A 27 8.62 -3.05 -0.33
CA VAL A 27 8.31 -2.99 1.10
C VAL A 27 7.22 -4.03 1.42
N PRO A 28 7.59 -5.31 1.61
CA PRO A 28 6.62 -6.41 1.70
C PRO A 28 5.72 -6.35 2.93
N TYR A 29 6.21 -5.78 4.04
CA TYR A 29 5.55 -5.88 5.34
C TYR A 29 4.64 -4.70 5.70
N VAL A 30 4.66 -3.61 4.92
CA VAL A 30 3.82 -2.43 5.22
C VAL A 30 2.33 -2.77 5.20
N GLY A 31 1.89 -3.67 4.32
CA GLY A 31 0.50 -4.14 4.27
C GLY A 31 0.06 -4.81 5.57
N MET A 32 0.97 -5.47 6.31
CA MET A 32 0.65 -6.15 7.56
C MET A 32 0.19 -5.16 8.65
N VAL A 33 0.69 -3.93 8.64
CA VAL A 33 0.23 -2.88 9.57
C VAL A 33 -1.25 -2.60 9.35
N THR A 34 -1.70 -2.58 8.08
CA THR A 34 -3.11 -2.32 7.74
C THR A 34 -3.99 -3.50 8.14
N ILE A 35 -3.53 -4.73 7.89
CA ILE A 35 -4.24 -5.95 8.32
C ILE A 35 -4.39 -5.95 9.84
N LEU A 36 -3.32 -5.68 10.57
CA LEU A 36 -3.34 -5.62 12.03
C LEU A 36 -4.32 -4.55 12.55
N MET A 37 -4.37 -3.38 11.91
CA MET A 37 -5.29 -2.32 12.28
C MET A 37 -6.77 -2.67 11.99
N ASN A 38 -7.03 -3.51 10.99
CA ASN A 38 -8.36 -4.03 10.68
C ASN A 38 -8.79 -5.13 11.67
N ASP A 39 -7.90 -6.09 11.92
CA ASP A 39 -8.21 -7.28 12.74
C ASP A 39 -8.28 -6.96 14.24
N TYR A 40 -7.59 -5.90 14.68
CA TYR A 40 -7.62 -5.44 16.07
C TYR A 40 -8.16 -4.00 16.13
N PRO A 41 -9.49 -3.80 16.15
CA PRO A 41 -10.10 -2.48 16.24
C PRO A 41 -9.61 -1.65 17.44
N LYS A 42 -9.25 -2.31 18.56
CA LYS A 42 -8.66 -1.67 19.73
C LYS A 42 -7.34 -0.97 19.40
N LEU A 43 -6.49 -1.59 18.56
CA LEU A 43 -5.23 -0.99 18.11
C LEU A 43 -5.51 0.27 17.26
N LYS A 44 -6.50 0.21 16.36
CA LYS A 44 -6.92 1.38 15.57
C LYS A 44 -7.30 2.55 16.48
N TYR A 45 -8.13 2.32 17.48
CA TYR A 45 -8.53 3.38 18.41
C TYR A 45 -7.38 3.87 19.28
N ALA A 46 -6.46 2.99 19.72
CA ALA A 46 -5.27 3.39 20.47
C ALA A 46 -4.39 4.34 19.65
N VAL A 47 -4.17 4.04 18.37
CA VAL A 47 -3.39 4.91 17.46
C VAL A 47 -4.08 6.26 17.28
N LEU A 48 -5.40 6.29 17.10
CA LEU A 48 -6.15 7.55 16.97
C LEU A 48 -6.09 8.40 18.24
N ILE A 49 -6.19 7.79 19.42
CA ILE A 49 -6.05 8.50 20.71
C ILE A 49 -4.63 9.04 20.86
N ALA A 50 -3.61 8.25 20.55
CA ALA A 50 -2.22 8.69 20.60
C ALA A 50 -1.96 9.86 19.65
N LEU A 51 -2.50 9.81 18.43
CA LEU A 51 -2.37 10.90 17.44
C LEU A 51 -3.10 12.16 17.91
N GLY A 52 -4.32 12.02 18.45
CA GLY A 52 -5.07 13.14 19.01
C GLY A 52 -4.36 13.78 20.21
N ALA A 53 -3.84 12.97 21.13
CA ALA A 53 -3.03 13.43 22.25
C ALA A 53 -1.75 14.13 21.79
N PHE A 54 -1.04 13.55 20.82
CA PHE A 54 0.15 14.16 20.23
C PHE A 54 -0.15 15.56 19.68
N VAL A 55 -1.23 15.69 18.91
CA VAL A 55 -1.67 16.99 18.37
C VAL A 55 -2.00 17.97 19.50
N ILE A 56 -2.76 17.55 20.51
CA ILE A 56 -3.11 18.43 21.64
C ILE A 56 -1.85 18.90 22.38
N LEU A 57 -0.91 17.99 22.64
CA LEU A 57 0.33 18.30 23.37
C LEU A 57 1.32 19.16 22.56
N HIS A 58 1.29 19.09 21.22
CA HIS A 58 2.17 19.87 20.34
C HIS A 58 1.53 21.13 19.75
N ARG A 59 0.25 21.39 20.00
CA ARG A 59 -0.48 22.53 19.40
C ARG A 59 -0.07 23.89 19.96
N GLU A 60 0.54 23.93 21.14
CA GLU A 60 0.92 25.17 21.86
C GLU A 60 2.40 25.18 22.31
N GLY A 61 3.26 24.41 21.64
CA GLY A 61 4.72 24.44 21.81
C GLY A 61 5.45 25.26 20.76
#